data_AF-A0A8R2FD09-F1
#
_entry.id   AF-A0A8R2FD09-F1
#
_cell.length_a   1.000
_cell.length_b   1.000
_cell.length_c   1.000
_cell.angle_alpha   90.00
_cell.angle_beta   90.00
_cell.angle_gamma   90.00
#
_symmetry.space_group_name_H-M   'P 1'
#
loop_
_entity.id
_entity.type
_entity.pdbx_description
1 polymer ?
#
loop_
_entity_poly.entity_id
_entity_poly.type
_entity_poly.pdbx_seq_one_letter_code
_entity_poly.pdbx_strand_id
1 'polypeptide(L)'
;MGFSNINRYNTSSELVKSKTTRKKKLVSTLFGSVKAFQNKLSLFLNQIEELNFSHFECCATLKTEDCGIFLKQRCIKIINTLIREFENRFKDIRTKEPIINLFENQFNINPEIVEASLQLEIIELQSNNSL
;
A
#
# COMPACT_ATOMS: atom_id res chain seq x y z
N MET A 1 -28.74 45.13 -10.78
CA MET A 1 -27.33 44.76 -10.50
C MET A 1 -27.21 44.61 -9.00
N GLY A 2 -26.83 43.50 -8.38
CA GLY A 2 -26.41 42.17 -8.81
C GLY A 2 -26.01 41.43 -7.53
N PHE A 3 -26.41 40.18 -7.35
CA PHE A 3 -25.88 39.32 -6.30
C PHE A 3 -25.86 37.87 -6.79
N SER A 4 -24.76 37.49 -7.45
CA SER A 4 -24.44 36.09 -7.75
C SER A 4 -22.93 35.91 -7.66
N ASN A 5 -22.38 35.75 -6.45
CA ASN A 5 -20.95 35.37 -6.33
C ASN A 5 -20.60 34.48 -5.14
N ILE A 6 -21.56 33.86 -4.46
CA ILE A 6 -21.27 32.97 -3.31
C ILE A 6 -20.99 31.51 -3.74
N ASN A 7 -21.32 31.11 -4.97
CA ASN A 7 -21.25 29.69 -5.37
C ASN A 7 -19.95 29.21 -6.04
N ARG A 8 -18.96 30.10 -6.31
CA ARG A 8 -17.71 29.72 -7.01
C ARG A 8 -16.56 29.30 -6.08
N TYR A 9 -16.54 29.80 -4.84
CA TYR A 9 -15.50 29.48 -3.86
C TYR A 9 -15.72 28.10 -3.22
N ASN A 10 -16.97 27.71 -2.92
CA ASN A 10 -17.29 26.40 -2.34
C ASN A 10 -17.02 25.26 -3.32
N THR A 11 -17.46 25.35 -4.58
CA THR A 11 -17.23 24.31 -5.60
C THR A 11 -15.76 24.10 -5.91
N SER A 12 -14.94 25.14 -5.95
CA SER A 12 -13.49 24.99 -6.17
C SER A 12 -12.80 24.30 -4.99
N SER A 13 -13.22 24.59 -3.75
CA SER A 13 -12.67 23.96 -2.55
C SER A 13 -13.03 22.46 -2.46
N GLU A 14 -14.26 22.08 -2.79
CA GLU A 14 -14.72 20.68 -2.81
C GLU A 14 -14.08 19.88 -3.95
N LEU A 15 -13.86 20.49 -5.11
CA LEU A 15 -13.18 19.85 -6.24
C LEU A 15 -11.70 19.60 -5.95
N VAL A 16 -11.04 20.53 -5.24
CA VAL A 16 -9.65 20.37 -4.78
C VAL A 16 -9.55 19.32 -3.67
N LYS A 17 -10.49 19.31 -2.72
CA LYS A 17 -10.59 18.28 -1.66
C LYS A 17 -10.81 16.89 -2.26
N SER A 18 -11.79 16.71 -3.14
CA SER A 18 -12.09 15.42 -3.78
C SER A 18 -10.95 14.89 -4.68
N LYS A 19 -10.27 15.78 -5.43
CA LYS A 19 -9.06 15.42 -6.19
C LYS A 19 -7.91 15.00 -5.29
N THR A 20 -7.73 15.66 -4.15
CA THR A 20 -6.65 15.36 -3.19
C THR A 20 -6.93 14.05 -2.45
N THR A 21 -8.17 13.82 -2.01
CA THR A 21 -8.60 12.55 -1.39
C THR A 21 -8.47 11.38 -2.36
N ARG A 22 -8.79 11.56 -3.65
CA ARG A 22 -8.61 10.51 -4.68
C ARG A 22 -7.14 10.15 -4.88
N LYS A 23 -6.24 11.14 -4.95
CA LYS A 23 -4.79 10.90 -5.06
C LYS A 23 -4.24 10.18 -3.82
N LYS A 24 -4.70 10.55 -2.62
CA LYS A 24 -4.33 9.87 -1.36
C LYS A 24 -4.79 8.42 -1.30
N LYS A 25 -6.02 8.12 -1.74
CA LYS A 25 -6.55 6.74 -1.89
C LYS A 25 -5.78 5.89 -2.89
N LEU A 26 -5.23 6.52 -3.93
CA LEU A 26 -4.39 5.82 -4.92
C LEU A 26 -3.03 5.42 -4.31
N VAL A 27 -2.41 6.32 -3.52
CA VAL A 27 -1.12 6.04 -2.88
C VAL A 27 -1.21 4.92 -1.85
N SER A 28 -2.24 4.92 -0.99
CA SER A 28 -2.51 3.84 -0.03
C SER A 28 -2.71 2.50 -0.73
N THR A 29 -3.60 2.45 -1.72
CA THR A 29 -3.85 1.22 -2.51
C THR A 29 -2.57 0.67 -3.16
N LEU A 30 -1.76 1.55 -3.77
CA LEU A 30 -0.51 1.16 -4.41
C LEU A 30 0.52 0.66 -3.39
N PHE A 31 0.66 1.35 -2.26
CA PHE A 31 1.56 0.94 -1.18
C PHE A 31 1.14 -0.40 -0.58
N GLY A 32 -0.16 -0.61 -0.36
CA GLY A 32 -0.72 -1.87 0.08
C GLY A 32 -0.44 -3.02 -0.90
N SER A 33 -0.52 -2.75 -2.21
CA SER A 33 -0.18 -3.72 -3.26
C SER A 33 1.31 -4.12 -3.21
N VAL A 34 2.20 -3.14 -3.01
CA VAL A 34 3.63 -3.39 -2.84
C VAL A 34 3.89 -4.24 -1.59
N LYS A 35 3.28 -3.89 -0.46
CA LYS A 35 3.41 -4.64 0.79
C LYS A 35 2.90 -6.09 0.64
N ALA A 36 1.76 -6.28 0.00
CA ALA A 36 1.23 -7.60 -0.29
C ALA A 36 2.17 -8.43 -1.18
N PHE A 37 2.78 -7.81 -2.18
CA PHE A 37 3.76 -8.48 -3.04
C PHE A 37 5.03 -8.88 -2.27
N GLN A 38 5.58 -8.01 -1.43
CA GLN A 38 6.72 -8.34 -0.57
C GLN A 38 6.41 -9.50 0.37
N ASN A 39 5.22 -9.53 0.99
CA ASN A 39 4.80 -10.64 1.83
C ASN A 39 4.69 -11.96 1.04
N LYS A 40 4.21 -11.91 -0.21
CA LYS A 40 4.21 -13.08 -1.10
C LYS A 40 5.63 -13.55 -1.40
N LEU A 41 6.58 -12.65 -1.65
CA LEU A 41 7.99 -13.03 -1.86
C LEU A 41 8.57 -13.75 -0.63
N SER A 42 8.31 -13.26 0.58
CA SER A 42 8.75 -13.92 1.81
C SER A 42 8.10 -15.29 1.99
N LEU A 43 6.81 -15.42 1.70
CA LEU A 43 6.11 -16.72 1.73
C LEU A 43 6.73 -17.70 0.71
N PHE A 44 6.97 -17.23 -0.51
CA PHE A 44 7.55 -18.05 -1.57
C PHE A 44 8.97 -18.50 -1.25
N LEU A 45 9.77 -17.65 -0.59
CA LEU A 45 11.10 -18.03 -0.12
C LEU A 45 11.02 -19.24 0.82
N ASN A 46 10.20 -19.15 1.87
CA ASN A 46 9.99 -20.23 2.84
C ASN A 46 9.47 -21.50 2.15
N GLN A 47 8.49 -21.36 1.26
CA GLN A 47 7.91 -22.48 0.53
C GLN A 47 8.94 -23.21 -0.36
N ILE A 48 9.81 -22.47 -1.06
CA ILE A 48 10.87 -23.06 -1.86
C ILE A 48 11.92 -23.74 -0.98
N GLU A 49 12.23 -23.18 0.19
CA GLU A 49 13.13 -23.80 1.18
C GLU A 49 12.59 -25.15 1.68
N GLU A 50 11.28 -25.25 1.89
CA GLU A 50 10.58 -26.45 2.32
C GLU A 50 10.21 -27.42 1.18
N LEU A 51 10.51 -27.07 -0.08
CA LEU A 51 10.02 -27.79 -1.28
C LEU A 51 8.48 -27.94 -1.30
N ASN A 52 7.79 -26.94 -0.76
CA ASN A 52 6.36 -26.79 -0.80
C ASN A 52 5.97 -26.00 -2.06
N PHE A 53 5.24 -26.64 -2.97
CA PHE A 53 4.83 -26.06 -4.24
C PHE A 53 3.32 -25.87 -4.36
N SER A 54 2.59 -25.76 -3.24
CA SER A 54 1.13 -25.57 -3.23
C SER A 54 0.63 -24.35 -4.02
N HIS A 55 1.51 -23.37 -4.32
CA HIS A 55 1.20 -22.21 -5.17
C HIS A 55 1.98 -22.19 -6.49
N PHE A 56 2.71 -23.27 -6.79
CA PHE A 56 3.57 -23.42 -7.96
C PHE A 56 3.30 -24.77 -8.63
N GLU A 57 2.11 -24.95 -9.19
CA GLU A 57 1.68 -26.22 -9.80
C GLU A 57 2.69 -26.75 -10.83
N CYS A 58 3.24 -25.87 -11.67
CA CYS A 58 4.29 -26.25 -12.63
C CYS A 58 5.55 -26.78 -11.93
N CYS A 59 5.97 -26.21 -10.79
CA CYS A 59 7.09 -26.72 -10.01
C CYS A 59 6.77 -28.03 -9.29
N ALA A 60 5.51 -28.23 -8.89
CA ALA A 60 5.04 -29.49 -8.34
C ALA A 60 5.14 -30.61 -9.40
N THR A 61 4.73 -30.33 -10.64
CA THR A 61 4.83 -31.27 -11.77
C THR A 61 6.29 -31.59 -12.12
N LEU A 62 7.18 -30.58 -12.14
CA LEU A 62 8.61 -30.78 -12.38
C LEU A 62 9.33 -31.60 -11.29
N LYS A 63 8.75 -31.69 -10.08
CA LYS A 63 9.26 -32.59 -9.02
C LYS A 63 8.85 -34.05 -9.29
N THR A 64 7.68 -34.28 -9.90
CA THR A 64 7.12 -35.61 -10.12
C THR A 64 7.53 -36.23 -11.43
N GLU A 65 7.71 -35.41 -12.46
CA GLU A 65 8.26 -35.84 -13.75
C GLU A 65 9.78 -35.86 -13.61
N ASP A 66 10.45 -36.89 -14.13
CA ASP A 66 11.93 -37.04 -14.15
C ASP A 66 12.63 -36.00 -15.06
N CYS A 67 11.98 -34.84 -15.25
CA CYS A 67 12.27 -33.73 -16.16
C CYS A 67 13.43 -32.83 -15.69
N GLY A 68 14.18 -33.24 -14.68
CA GLY A 68 15.39 -32.56 -14.23
C GLY A 68 15.27 -31.88 -12.86
N ILE A 69 16.43 -31.66 -12.25
CA ILE A 69 16.57 -31.17 -10.88
C ILE A 69 15.97 -29.77 -10.76
N PHE A 70 14.90 -29.63 -9.96
CA PHE A 70 14.37 -28.33 -9.57
C PHE A 70 15.51 -27.44 -9.01
N LEU A 71 15.73 -26.28 -9.64
CA LEU A 71 16.85 -25.38 -9.33
C LEU A 71 16.61 -24.55 -8.05
N LYS A 72 16.36 -25.23 -6.92
CA LYS A 72 16.05 -24.63 -5.61
C LYS A 72 16.95 -23.44 -5.27
N GLN A 73 18.26 -23.64 -5.34
CA GLN A 73 19.26 -22.64 -4.98
C GLN A 73 19.19 -21.40 -5.88
N ARG A 74 18.90 -21.57 -7.18
CA ARG A 74 18.72 -20.46 -8.12
C ARG A 74 17.47 -19.67 -7.78
N CYS A 75 16.35 -20.35 -7.49
CA CYS A 75 15.10 -19.69 -7.09
C CYS A 75 15.26 -18.91 -5.78
N ILE A 76 15.87 -19.51 -4.75
CA ILE A 76 16.18 -18.83 -3.48
C ILE A 76 17.01 -17.57 -3.73
N LYS A 77 18.05 -17.64 -4.58
CA LYS A 77 18.88 -16.48 -4.90
C LYS A 77 18.07 -15.37 -5.59
N ILE A 78 17.24 -15.71 -6.57
CA ILE A 78 16.40 -14.73 -7.30
C ILE A 78 15.40 -14.05 -6.35
N ILE A 79 14.71 -14.82 -5.52
CA ILE A 79 13.72 -14.28 -4.58
C ILE A 79 14.39 -13.37 -3.55
N ASN A 80 15.53 -13.79 -2.98
CA ASN A 80 16.29 -12.94 -2.05
C ASN A 80 16.74 -11.63 -2.70
N THR A 81 17.19 -11.67 -3.96
CA THR A 81 17.51 -10.44 -4.69
C THR A 81 16.28 -9.56 -4.85
N LEU A 82 15.13 -10.12 -5.27
CA LEU A 82 13.88 -9.37 -5.41
C LEU A 82 13.44 -8.72 -4.09
N ILE A 83 13.50 -9.44 -2.98
CA ILE A 83 13.17 -8.90 -1.65
C ILE A 83 14.02 -7.66 -1.37
N ARG A 84 15.35 -7.77 -1.52
CA ARG A 84 16.28 -6.66 -1.29
C ARG A 84 16.03 -5.48 -2.20
N GLU A 85 15.78 -5.72 -3.49
CA GLU A 85 15.48 -4.66 -4.46
C GLU A 85 14.21 -3.90 -4.08
N PHE A 86 13.15 -4.60 -3.64
CA PHE A 86 11.92 -3.97 -3.16
C PHE A 86 12.14 -3.21 -1.85
N GLU A 87 12.89 -3.77 -0.90
CA GLU A 87 13.24 -3.08 0.34
C GLU A 87 13.98 -1.78 0.08
N ASN A 88 14.97 -1.80 -0.82
CA ASN A 88 15.72 -0.60 -1.19
C ASN A 88 14.85 0.41 -1.96
N ARG A 89 14.08 -0.06 -2.94
CA ARG A 89 13.28 0.81 -3.82
C ARG A 89 12.17 1.55 -3.08
N PHE A 90 11.60 0.95 -2.04
CA PHE A 90 10.47 1.50 -1.27
C PHE A 90 10.86 1.96 0.14
N LYS A 91 12.16 2.09 0.43
CA LYS A 91 12.67 2.46 1.76
C LYS A 91 12.14 3.81 2.22
N ASP A 92 12.14 4.80 1.32
CA ASP A 92 11.64 6.14 1.54
C ASP A 92 10.13 6.16 1.79
N ILE A 93 9.35 5.44 0.97
CA ILE A 93 7.88 5.34 1.11
C ILE A 93 7.52 4.65 2.42
N ARG A 94 8.30 3.66 2.87
CA ARG A 94 8.08 3.00 4.16
C ARG A 94 8.23 3.94 5.35
N THR A 95 9.10 4.96 5.28
CA THR A 95 9.18 6.01 6.32
C THR A 95 7.89 6.84 6.41
N LYS A 96 7.06 6.82 5.36
CA LYS A 96 5.77 7.51 5.27
C LYS A 96 4.59 6.59 5.59
N GLU A 97 4.82 5.33 5.94
CA GLU A 97 3.76 4.38 6.28
C GLU A 97 2.80 4.89 7.37
N PRO A 98 3.25 5.55 8.47
CA PRO A 98 2.33 6.12 9.45
C PRO A 98 1.37 7.15 8.85
N ILE A 99 1.87 7.98 7.93
CA ILE A 99 1.09 9.02 7.23
C ILE A 99 0.15 8.37 6.20
N ILE A 100 0.60 7.32 5.50
CA ILE A 100 -0.25 6.57 4.56
C ILE A 100 -1.41 5.90 5.31
N ASN A 101 -1.13 5.26 6.44
CA ASN A 101 -2.14 4.61 7.30
C ASN A 101 -3.12 5.63 7.89
N LEU A 102 -2.64 6.83 8.24
CA LEU A 102 -3.48 7.95 8.65
C LEU A 102 -4.49 8.32 7.57
N PHE A 103 -4.07 8.36 6.30
CA PHE A 103 -4.97 8.68 5.19
C PHE A 103 -5.97 7.57 4.86
N GLU A 104 -5.62 6.31 5.08
CA GLU A 104 -6.58 5.19 4.93
C GLU A 104 -7.73 5.29 5.94
N ASN A 105 -7.43 5.75 7.17
CA ASN A 105 -8.39 5.75 8.29
C ASN A 105 -8.75 7.17 8.78
N GLN A 106 -8.53 8.21 7.98
CA GLN A 106 -8.66 9.62 8.40
C GLN A 106 -10.04 9.98 8.99
N PHE A 107 -11.11 9.26 8.61
CA PHE A 107 -12.47 9.52 9.09
C PHE A 107 -12.86 8.75 10.36
N ASN A 108 -12.08 7.76 10.76
CA ASN A 108 -12.40 6.89 11.89
C ASN A 108 -11.26 6.81 12.92
N ILE A 109 -10.25 7.67 12.77
CA ILE A 109 -9.11 7.75 13.68
C ILE A 109 -9.43 8.72 14.82
N ASN A 110 -9.11 8.32 16.06
CA ASN A 110 -9.21 9.21 17.21
C ASN A 110 -8.17 10.34 17.07
N PRO A 111 -8.55 11.63 17.03
CA PRO A 111 -7.58 12.73 16.93
C PRO A 111 -6.56 12.74 18.06
N GLU A 112 -6.90 12.26 19.26
CA GLU A 112 -6.02 12.28 20.43
C GLU A 112 -4.81 11.35 20.30
N ILE A 113 -4.88 10.32 19.45
CA ILE A 113 -3.78 9.35 19.25
C ILE A 113 -2.84 9.75 18.11
N VAL A 114 -3.09 10.86 17.43
CA VAL A 114 -2.27 11.37 16.32
C VAL A 114 -1.27 12.40 16.85
N GLU A 115 -0.15 12.60 16.15
CA GLU A 115 0.79 13.69 16.47
C GLU A 115 0.08 15.03 16.63
N ALA A 116 0.46 15.79 17.67
CA ALA A 116 -0.14 17.07 18.05
C ALA A 116 -0.28 18.06 16.86
N SER A 117 0.69 18.06 15.95
CA SER A 117 0.71 18.89 14.75
C SER A 117 -0.41 18.59 13.75
N LEU A 118 -1.00 17.40 13.79
CA LEU A 118 -2.01 16.92 12.84
C LEU A 118 -3.41 16.75 13.48
N GLN A 119 -3.53 16.84 14.80
CA GLN A 119 -4.80 16.61 15.51
C GLN A 119 -5.90 17.58 15.05
N LEU A 120 -5.57 18.88 14.95
CA LEU A 120 -6.51 19.91 14.50
C LEU A 120 -6.90 19.72 13.02
N GLU A 121 -5.94 19.39 12.15
CA GLU A 121 -6.22 19.13 10.73
C GLU A 121 -7.18 17.95 10.56
N ILE A 122 -7.02 16.89 11.36
CA ILE A 122 -7.91 15.72 11.33
C ILE A 122 -9.31 16.06 11.83
N ILE A 123 -9.42 16.81 12.93
CA ILE A 123 -10.73 17.27 13.45
C ILE A 123 -11.47 18.05 12.36
N GLU A 124 -10.80 19.02 11.71
CA GLU A 124 -11.38 19.80 10.61
C GLU A 124 -11.76 18.93 9.40
N LEU A 125 -10.93 17.94 9.05
CA LEU A 125 -11.22 17.00 7.96
C LEU A 125 -12.42 16.10 8.26
N GLN A 126 -12.58 15.66 9.52
CA GLN A 126 -13.69 14.83 9.97
C GLN A 126 -15.00 15.62 10.02
N SER A 127 -14.98 16.87 10.52
CA SER A 127 -16.17 17.73 10.58
C SER A 127 -16.70 18.15 9.20
N ASN A 128 -15.85 18.19 8.17
CA ASN A 128 -16.25 18.54 6.81
C ASN A 128 -16.91 17.39 6.02
N ASN A 129 -17.00 16.20 6.60
CA ASN A 129 -17.60 15.01 5.97
C ASN A 129 -19.02 14.71 6.50
N SER A 130 -19.50 15.52 7.46
CA SER A 130 -20.89 15.55 7.90
C SER A 130 -21.64 16.64 7.14
N LEU A 131 -22.04 16.37 5.90
CA LEU A 131 -23.12 17.02 5.14
C LEU A 131 -23.48 16.18 3.91
#